data_AF-A0A4Z1C320-F1
#
_entry.id   AF-A0A4Z1C320-F1
#
_cell.length_a   1.000
_cell.length_b   1.000
_cell.length_c   1.000
_cell.angle_alpha   90.00
_cell.angle_beta   90.00
_cell.angle_gamma   90.00
#
_symmetry.space_group_name_H-M   'P 1'
#
loop_
_entity.id
_entity.type
_entity.pdbx_description
1 polymer ?
#
loop_
_entity_poly.entity_id
_entity_poly.type
_entity_poly.pdbx_seq_one_letter_code
_entity_poly.pdbx_strand_id
1 'polypeptide(L)'
;MLTARDLGRVLPSAWQQRVKMGARQPYRRFLATVRRGEDDQKFWRYQDVPAILALWSDGLPAGRAHLVVVPPAGAPRDELWLRTAAVLGLDVTGLDTDARTPNDSLGLVEAELLRRINERVPRPRRTPALTRHVKGRFVPEALAGSAERESFVLPERHHDWVRDRSEATVADLRASAYDVVGDLHDLLPADPRTGRTPDDATDDELLAAARVVLSRLDLADTPTLDGAVAAIADELLTHR
;
A
#
# COMPACT_ATOMS: atom_id res chain seq x y z
N MET A 1 15.17 -14.15 3.85
CA MET A 1 14.49 -13.30 4.86
C MET A 1 13.22 -12.74 4.23
N LEU A 2 12.11 -12.84 4.95
CA LEU A 2 10.79 -12.33 4.56
C LEU A 2 10.32 -11.35 5.64
N THR A 3 9.72 -10.23 5.26
CA THR A 3 9.06 -9.32 6.21
C THR A 3 7.54 -9.51 6.15
N ALA A 4 6.88 -9.50 7.30
CA ALA A 4 5.42 -9.64 7.39
C ALA A 4 4.81 -8.58 8.30
N ARG A 5 3.61 -8.13 7.96
CA ARG A 5 2.84 -7.11 8.68
C ARG A 5 1.39 -7.56 8.79
N ASP A 6 0.67 -7.12 9.81
CA ASP A 6 -0.76 -7.40 9.93
C ASP A 6 -1.54 -7.02 8.66
N LEU A 7 -2.53 -7.86 8.38
CA LEU A 7 -3.34 -7.75 7.18
C LEU A 7 -4.19 -6.46 7.15
N GLY A 8 -4.53 -5.90 8.32
CA GLY A 8 -5.24 -4.64 8.47
C GLY A 8 -4.49 -3.44 7.89
N ARG A 9 -3.16 -3.40 8.01
CA ARG A 9 -2.29 -2.40 7.37
C ARG A 9 -1.87 -2.78 5.95
N VAL A 10 -1.78 -4.08 5.63
CA VAL A 10 -1.44 -4.57 4.29
C VAL A 10 -2.55 -4.25 3.27
N LEU A 11 -3.82 -4.47 3.60
CA LEU A 11 -4.93 -4.29 2.65
C LEU A 11 -5.04 -2.85 2.08
N PRO A 12 -5.07 -1.79 2.91
CA PRO A 12 -5.01 -0.41 2.42
C PRO A 12 -3.78 -0.12 1.55
N SER A 13 -2.61 -0.57 2.01
CA SER A 13 -1.33 -0.34 1.32
C SER A 13 -1.29 -1.03 -0.05
N ALA A 14 -1.71 -2.29 -0.11
CA ALA A 14 -1.75 -3.08 -1.35
C ALA A 14 -2.70 -2.47 -2.38
N TRP A 15 -3.87 -2.00 -1.96
CA TRP A 15 -4.77 -1.28 -2.86
C TRP A 15 -4.12 0.01 -3.39
N GLN A 16 -3.52 0.81 -2.51
CA GLN A 16 -2.86 2.06 -2.93
C GLN A 16 -1.72 1.79 -3.91
N GLN A 17 -0.90 0.76 -3.69
CA GLN A 17 0.15 0.39 -4.64
C GLN A 17 -0.43 -0.03 -5.99
N ARG A 18 -1.55 -0.74 -6.02
CA ARG A 18 -2.24 -1.07 -7.28
C ARG A 18 -2.73 0.18 -7.99
N VAL A 19 -3.27 1.16 -7.28
CA VAL A 19 -3.69 2.46 -7.85
C VAL A 19 -2.49 3.23 -8.41
N LYS A 20 -1.37 3.28 -7.68
CA LYS A 20 -0.09 3.82 -8.18
C LYS A 20 0.44 3.08 -9.42
N MET A 21 0.00 1.84 -9.64
CA MET A 21 0.29 1.02 -10.83
C MET A 21 -0.81 1.07 -11.92
N GLY A 22 -1.75 2.01 -11.85
CA GLY A 22 -2.78 2.21 -12.88
C GLY A 22 -4.08 1.43 -12.66
N ALA A 23 -4.28 0.83 -11.48
CA ALA A 23 -5.56 0.19 -11.15
C ALA A 23 -6.68 1.23 -11.05
N ARG A 24 -7.86 0.83 -11.52
CA ARG A 24 -9.09 1.63 -11.48
C ARG A 24 -10.09 1.13 -10.43
N GLN A 25 -9.83 -0.03 -9.84
CA GLN A 25 -10.77 -0.73 -8.98
C GLN A 25 -11.02 0.10 -7.71
N PRO A 26 -12.28 0.45 -7.38
CA PRO A 26 -12.61 1.11 -6.11
C PRO A 26 -12.21 0.24 -4.90
N TYR A 27 -11.90 0.87 -3.77
CA TYR A 27 -11.35 0.19 -2.60
C TYR A 27 -12.31 -0.87 -2.03
N ARG A 28 -13.60 -0.54 -1.91
CA ARG A 28 -14.68 -1.48 -1.52
C ARG A 28 -14.71 -2.74 -2.39
N ARG A 29 -14.49 -2.59 -3.70
CA ARG A 29 -14.50 -3.72 -4.64
C ARG A 29 -13.23 -4.55 -4.49
N PHE A 30 -12.09 -3.92 -4.26
CA PHE A 30 -10.85 -4.63 -3.96
C PHE A 30 -10.98 -5.49 -2.71
N LEU A 31 -11.48 -4.93 -1.59
CA LEU A 31 -11.68 -5.68 -0.34
C LEU A 31 -12.64 -6.86 -0.51
N ALA A 32 -13.76 -6.65 -1.21
CA ALA A 32 -14.72 -7.72 -1.51
C ALA A 32 -14.09 -8.83 -2.38
N THR A 33 -13.23 -8.46 -3.34
CA THR A 33 -12.52 -9.42 -4.19
C THR A 33 -11.58 -10.26 -3.34
N VAL A 34 -10.69 -9.62 -2.56
CA VAL A 34 -9.72 -10.32 -1.70
C VAL A 34 -10.40 -11.24 -0.68
N ARG A 35 -11.50 -10.80 -0.06
CA ARG A 35 -12.26 -11.57 0.93
C ARG A 35 -12.88 -12.85 0.36
N ARG A 36 -13.35 -12.84 -0.90
CA ARG A 36 -13.97 -14.02 -1.52
C ARG A 36 -12.99 -15.16 -1.77
N GLY A 37 -11.68 -14.89 -1.75
CA GLY A 37 -10.67 -15.95 -1.76
C GLY A 37 -10.70 -16.86 -3.00
N GLU A 38 -11.30 -16.45 -4.13
CA GLU A 38 -11.27 -17.24 -5.36
C GLU A 38 -9.79 -17.51 -5.73
N ASP A 39 -9.41 -18.79 -5.78
CA ASP A 39 -8.07 -19.39 -5.58
C ASP A 39 -6.91 -18.93 -6.51
N ASP A 40 -7.06 -17.84 -7.27
CA ASP A 40 -5.99 -17.25 -8.11
C ASP A 40 -5.95 -15.71 -8.05
N GLN A 41 -6.37 -15.13 -6.93
CA GLN A 41 -6.18 -13.69 -6.77
C GLN A 41 -4.71 -13.36 -6.51
N LYS A 42 -4.11 -12.62 -7.45
CA LYS A 42 -2.75 -12.05 -7.37
C LYS A 42 -2.38 -11.46 -6.01
N PHE A 43 -3.36 -10.99 -5.21
CA PHE A 43 -3.09 -10.51 -3.85
C PHE A 43 -2.47 -11.61 -2.96
N TRP A 44 -3.11 -12.77 -2.84
CA TRP A 44 -2.66 -13.83 -1.92
C TRP A 44 -1.33 -14.45 -2.34
N ARG A 45 -1.03 -14.49 -3.65
CA ARG A 45 0.30 -14.86 -4.16
C ARG A 45 1.45 -14.02 -3.60
N TYR A 46 1.18 -12.82 -3.10
CA TYR A 46 2.18 -11.93 -2.52
C TYR A 46 2.01 -11.72 -1.00
N GLN A 47 0.94 -12.24 -0.39
CA GLN A 47 0.56 -11.91 0.99
C GLN A 47 0.30 -13.14 1.88
N ASP A 48 0.20 -14.33 1.31
CA ASP A 48 0.12 -15.57 2.07
C ASP A 48 1.51 -15.92 2.62
N VAL A 49 1.81 -15.42 3.81
CA VAL A 49 3.14 -15.52 4.43
C VAL A 49 3.57 -16.99 4.62
N PRO A 50 2.73 -17.91 5.15
CA PRO A 50 3.08 -19.32 5.24
C PRO A 50 3.37 -19.95 3.87
N ALA A 51 2.52 -19.72 2.86
CA ALA A 51 2.74 -20.28 1.53
C ALA A 51 4.01 -19.74 0.85
N ILE A 52 4.30 -18.45 1.03
CA ILE A 52 5.54 -17.83 0.53
C ILE A 52 6.75 -18.43 1.23
N LEU A 53 6.73 -18.54 2.56
CA LEU A 53 7.83 -19.13 3.30
C LEU A 53 8.07 -20.57 2.85
N ALA A 54 7.02 -21.40 2.78
CA ALA A 54 7.12 -22.79 2.33
C ALA A 54 7.76 -22.90 0.94
N LEU A 55 7.32 -22.06 -0.01
CA LEU A 55 7.85 -22.06 -1.38
C LEU A 55 9.33 -21.65 -1.44
N TRP A 56 9.71 -20.57 -0.74
CA TRP A 56 11.05 -20.01 -0.85
C TRP A 56 12.07 -20.65 0.09
N SER A 57 11.62 -21.34 1.14
CA SER A 57 12.47 -22.10 2.05
C SER A 57 12.69 -23.55 1.65
N ASP A 58 12.04 -24.02 0.58
CA ASP A 58 12.17 -25.39 0.13
C ASP A 58 13.65 -25.75 -0.12
N GLY A 59 14.09 -26.88 0.44
CA GLY A 59 15.48 -27.33 0.40
C GLY A 59 16.49 -26.53 1.25
N LEU A 60 16.08 -25.48 1.98
CA LEU A 60 16.97 -24.76 2.88
C LEU A 60 17.10 -25.48 4.24
N PRO A 61 18.29 -25.48 4.87
CA PRO A 61 18.43 -25.91 6.26
C PRO A 61 17.53 -25.09 7.21
N ALA A 62 17.06 -25.74 8.28
CA ALA A 62 16.36 -25.05 9.36
C ALA A 62 17.18 -23.85 9.87
N GLY A 63 16.50 -22.74 10.18
CA GLY A 63 17.15 -21.51 10.63
C GLY A 63 17.81 -20.65 9.54
N ARG A 64 17.70 -21.01 8.24
CA ARG A 64 18.10 -20.15 7.10
C ARG A 64 16.95 -19.32 6.52
N ALA A 65 15.73 -19.58 6.98
CA ALA A 65 14.53 -18.83 6.64
C ALA A 65 14.09 -18.00 7.85
N HIS A 66 14.32 -16.69 7.75
CA HIS A 66 14.00 -15.71 8.78
C HIS A 66 12.74 -14.93 8.41
N LEU A 67 11.75 -14.94 9.29
CA LEU A 67 10.56 -14.11 9.25
C LEU A 67 10.77 -12.91 10.18
N VAL A 68 10.86 -11.71 9.62
CA VAL A 68 10.96 -10.47 10.39
C VAL A 68 9.57 -9.83 10.48
N VAL A 69 9.02 -9.76 11.68
CA VAL A 69 7.70 -9.15 11.90
C VAL A 69 7.86 -7.63 11.93
N VAL A 70 7.05 -6.94 11.11
CA VAL A 70 7.00 -5.48 11.05
C VAL A 70 6.30 -4.96 12.31
N PRO A 71 6.96 -4.08 13.08
CA PRO A 71 6.41 -3.56 14.34
C PRO A 71 5.02 -2.90 14.18
N PRO A 72 4.22 -2.85 15.27
CA PRO A 72 2.92 -2.19 15.27
C PRO A 72 3.07 -0.68 15.06
N ALA A 73 1.96 0.01 14.79
CA ALA A 73 1.99 1.46 14.68
C ALA A 73 2.39 2.07 16.03
N GLY A 74 3.27 3.07 16.02
CA GLY A 74 3.78 3.71 17.24
C GLY A 74 5.05 3.09 17.83
N ALA A 75 5.50 1.94 17.31
CA ALA A 75 6.83 1.42 17.63
C ALA A 75 7.95 2.36 17.13
N PRO A 76 9.18 2.26 17.69
CA PRO A 76 10.33 3.03 17.22
C PRO A 76 10.52 2.90 15.70
N ARG A 77 10.84 4.00 15.03
CA ARG A 77 10.87 4.07 13.56
C ARG A 77 11.94 3.18 12.94
N ASP A 78 13.04 2.98 13.66
CA ASP A 78 14.21 2.19 13.30
C ASP A 78 14.08 0.71 13.70
N GLU A 79 13.07 0.31 14.46
CA GLU A 79 12.93 -1.05 14.99
C GLU A 79 12.95 -2.13 13.88
N LEU A 80 12.29 -1.90 12.74
CA LEU A 80 12.35 -2.84 11.61
C LEU A 80 13.76 -2.94 11.01
N TRP A 81 14.48 -1.82 10.97
CA TRP A 81 15.86 -1.77 10.52
C TRP A 81 16.78 -2.54 11.48
N LEU A 82 16.63 -2.33 12.78
CA LEU A 82 17.39 -3.03 13.82
C LEU A 82 17.15 -4.54 13.77
N ARG A 83 15.89 -5.00 13.66
CA ARG A 83 15.55 -6.42 13.48
C ARG A 83 16.20 -7.02 12.24
N THR A 84 16.18 -6.28 11.14
CA THR A 84 16.78 -6.69 9.87
C THR A 84 18.31 -6.79 9.98
N ALA A 85 18.95 -5.79 10.58
CA ALA A 85 20.39 -5.77 10.80
C ALA A 85 20.86 -6.94 11.68
N ALA A 86 20.10 -7.25 12.73
CA ALA A 86 20.37 -8.38 13.62
C ALA A 86 20.37 -9.73 12.86
N VAL A 87 19.37 -9.97 12.00
CA VAL A 87 19.32 -11.17 11.14
C VAL A 87 20.52 -11.25 10.20
N LEU A 88 20.97 -10.10 9.69
CA LEU A 88 22.10 -10.02 8.78
C LEU A 88 23.47 -10.02 9.48
N GLY A 89 23.50 -9.94 10.82
CA GLY A 89 24.73 -9.83 11.61
C GLY A 89 25.49 -8.51 11.37
N LEU A 90 24.78 -7.43 11.09
CA LEU A 90 25.35 -6.11 10.81
C LEU A 90 25.36 -5.24 12.07
N ASP A 91 26.50 -4.65 12.39
CA ASP A 91 26.57 -3.52 13.32
C ASP A 91 26.16 -2.25 12.58
N VAL A 92 25.09 -1.63 13.06
CA VAL A 92 24.47 -0.44 12.47
C VAL A 92 24.57 0.78 13.38
N THR A 93 25.39 0.69 14.43
CA THR A 93 25.62 1.78 15.38
C THR A 93 26.19 3.00 14.66
N GLY A 94 25.57 4.17 14.89
CA GLY A 94 26.02 5.44 14.33
C GLY A 94 25.70 5.66 12.85
N LEU A 95 24.93 4.76 12.21
CA LEU A 95 24.41 5.02 10.87
C LEU A 95 23.26 6.02 10.91
N ASP A 96 23.26 6.96 9.96
CA ASP A 96 22.15 7.87 9.73
C ASP A 96 20.98 7.09 9.10
N THR A 97 19.83 7.09 9.79
CA THR A 97 18.61 6.41 9.37
C THR A 97 17.53 7.38 8.89
N ASP A 98 17.85 8.67 8.77
CA ASP A 98 16.92 9.67 8.27
C ASP A 98 16.58 9.41 6.79
N ALA A 99 15.29 9.22 6.54
CA ALA A 99 14.79 8.94 5.22
C ALA A 99 14.86 10.21 4.35
N ARG A 100 15.83 10.27 3.43
CA ARG A 100 15.91 11.31 2.38
C ARG A 100 14.64 11.43 1.54
N THR A 101 13.95 10.32 1.35
CA THR A 101 12.64 10.27 0.66
C THR A 101 11.72 9.37 1.48
N PRO A 102 10.88 9.94 2.35
CA PRO A 102 9.91 9.17 3.11
C PRO A 102 8.99 8.39 2.17
N ASN A 103 8.71 7.12 2.46
CA ASN A 103 7.74 6.32 1.72
C ASN A 103 6.31 6.67 2.17
N ASP A 104 5.98 7.94 2.03
CA ASP A 104 4.71 8.48 2.46
C ASP A 104 3.58 7.92 1.57
N SER A 105 2.58 7.36 2.25
CA SER A 105 1.37 6.92 1.59
C SER A 105 0.55 8.14 1.18
N LEU A 106 -0.15 8.03 0.05
CA LEU A 106 -1.13 9.03 -0.36
C LEU A 106 -2.27 9.08 0.67
N GLY A 107 -2.81 10.27 0.88
CA GLY A 107 -4.05 10.46 1.62
C GLY A 107 -5.25 9.84 0.89
N LEU A 108 -6.38 9.78 1.58
CA LEU A 108 -7.65 9.26 1.10
C LEU A 108 -8.06 9.92 -0.23
N VAL A 109 -8.12 11.25 -0.26
CA VAL A 109 -8.53 12.05 -1.41
C VAL A 109 -7.56 11.87 -2.58
N GLU A 110 -6.26 11.94 -2.30
CA GLU A 110 -5.20 11.82 -3.33
C GLU A 110 -5.20 10.44 -3.99
N ALA A 111 -5.40 9.38 -3.19
CA ALA A 111 -5.48 8.02 -3.71
C ALA A 111 -6.72 7.81 -4.59
N GLU A 112 -7.88 8.36 -4.19
CA GLU A 112 -9.09 8.32 -5.02
C GLU A 112 -8.96 9.16 -6.28
N LEU A 113 -8.37 10.36 -6.21
CA LEU A 113 -8.10 11.20 -7.37
C LEU A 113 -7.23 10.46 -8.40
N LEU A 114 -6.13 9.83 -7.95
CA LEU A 114 -5.30 9.01 -8.84
C LEU A 114 -6.07 7.84 -9.46
N ARG A 115 -6.97 7.20 -8.71
CA ARG A 115 -7.83 6.14 -9.23
C ARG A 115 -8.75 6.66 -10.35
N ARG A 116 -9.34 7.85 -10.20
CA ARG A 116 -10.19 8.50 -11.23
C ARG A 116 -9.37 8.93 -12.46
N ILE A 117 -8.15 9.44 -12.27
CA ILE A 117 -7.22 9.72 -13.37
C ILE A 117 -6.91 8.44 -14.15
N ASN A 118 -6.65 7.32 -13.46
CA ASN A 118 -6.42 6.03 -14.10
C ASN A 118 -7.62 5.55 -14.94
N GLU A 119 -8.85 5.96 -14.62
CA GLU A 119 -10.04 5.62 -15.42
C GLU A 119 -9.98 6.23 -16.82
N ARG A 120 -9.43 7.44 -16.95
CA ARG A 120 -9.26 8.14 -18.24
C ARG A 120 -8.11 7.59 -19.09
N VAL A 121 -7.09 6.99 -18.48
CA VAL A 121 -5.95 6.40 -19.21
C VAL A 121 -6.36 5.11 -19.96
N PRO A 122 -6.41 5.07 -21.31
CA PRO A 122 -6.86 3.91 -22.07
C PRO A 122 -5.98 2.67 -21.87
N ARG A 123 -6.56 1.46 -21.96
CA ARG A 123 -5.82 0.20 -21.69
C ARG A 123 -4.50 0.07 -22.49
N PRO A 124 -4.44 0.34 -23.81
CA PRO A 124 -3.22 0.22 -24.59
C PRO A 124 -2.11 1.20 -24.18
N ARG A 125 -2.45 2.30 -23.49
CA ARG A 125 -1.50 3.34 -23.07
C ARG A 125 -0.89 3.06 -21.69
N ARG A 126 -1.34 2.02 -20.99
CA ARG A 126 -0.87 1.63 -19.65
C ARG A 126 0.43 0.84 -19.73
N THR A 127 1.51 1.53 -20.03
CA THR A 127 2.82 0.92 -20.18
C THR A 127 3.59 0.92 -18.84
N PRO A 128 4.61 0.05 -18.70
CA PRO A 128 5.56 0.15 -17.59
C PRO A 128 6.26 1.53 -17.50
N ALA A 129 6.49 2.18 -18.65
CA ALA A 129 7.05 3.52 -18.71
C ALA A 129 6.12 4.56 -18.06
N LEU A 130 4.82 4.53 -18.39
CA LEU A 130 3.81 5.39 -17.74
C LEU A 130 3.75 5.12 -16.23
N THR A 131 3.77 3.86 -15.82
CA THR A 131 3.78 3.50 -14.39
C THR A 131 5.01 4.06 -13.67
N ARG A 132 6.19 4.00 -14.31
CA ARG A 132 7.42 4.58 -13.76
C ARG A 132 7.34 6.10 -13.67
N HIS A 133 6.80 6.77 -14.69
CA HIS A 133 6.58 8.21 -14.68
C HIS A 133 5.61 8.62 -13.56
N VAL A 134 4.48 7.91 -13.44
CA VAL A 134 3.47 8.17 -12.41
C VAL A 134 4.07 8.01 -11.01
N LYS A 135 4.78 6.92 -10.75
CA LYS A 135 5.36 6.66 -9.42
C LYS A 135 6.58 7.54 -9.10
N GLY A 136 7.39 7.85 -10.11
CA GLY A 136 8.68 8.51 -9.93
C GLY A 136 8.64 10.02 -10.04
N ARG A 137 7.65 10.59 -10.72
CA ARG A 137 7.52 12.05 -10.92
C ARG A 137 6.14 12.56 -10.52
N PHE A 138 5.07 12.13 -11.19
CA PHE A 138 3.73 12.70 -10.97
C PHE A 138 3.25 12.59 -9.51
N VAL A 139 3.36 11.41 -8.90
CA VAL A 139 2.94 11.21 -7.51
C VAL A 139 3.72 12.12 -6.54
N PRO A 140 5.07 12.08 -6.50
CA PRO A 140 5.82 12.91 -5.56
C PRO A 140 5.78 14.41 -5.86
N GLU A 141 5.75 14.82 -7.13
CA GLU A 141 5.91 16.24 -7.51
C GLU A 141 4.57 16.98 -7.66
N ALA A 142 3.51 16.30 -8.13
CA ALA A 142 2.24 16.94 -8.44
C ALA A 142 1.11 16.51 -7.50
N LEU A 143 0.97 15.21 -7.22
CA LEU A 143 -0.20 14.69 -6.49
C LEU A 143 -0.07 14.73 -4.96
N ALA A 144 1.09 14.36 -4.41
CA ALA A 144 1.28 14.31 -2.97
C ALA A 144 1.21 15.72 -2.36
N GLY A 145 0.52 15.85 -1.23
CA GLY A 145 0.21 17.14 -0.61
C GLY A 145 -0.76 18.00 -1.41
N SER A 146 -1.58 17.43 -2.30
CA SER A 146 -2.63 18.17 -3.02
C SER A 146 -3.93 18.30 -2.23
N ALA A 147 -4.07 17.50 -1.16
CA ALA A 147 -5.18 17.54 -0.22
C ALA A 147 -4.67 17.47 1.22
N GLU A 148 -5.55 17.76 2.18
CA GLU A 148 -5.25 17.52 3.60
C GLU A 148 -4.94 16.04 3.85
N ARG A 149 -3.98 15.79 4.74
CA ARG A 149 -3.50 14.43 5.01
C ARG A 149 -4.50 13.65 5.87
N GLU A 150 -5.33 12.87 5.20
CA GLU A 150 -6.24 11.91 5.84
C GLU A 150 -5.84 10.47 5.48
N SER A 151 -5.51 9.63 6.47
CA SER A 151 -5.29 8.20 6.25
C SER A 151 -6.61 7.44 6.21
N PHE A 152 -6.82 6.59 5.21
CA PHE A 152 -8.05 5.79 5.13
C PHE A 152 -7.98 4.48 5.93
N VAL A 153 -9.14 4.01 6.38
CA VAL A 153 -9.26 2.85 7.27
C VAL A 153 -9.63 1.56 6.52
N LEU A 154 -9.43 0.41 7.17
CA LEU A 154 -10.14 -0.82 6.81
C LEU A 154 -11.56 -0.73 7.44
N PRO A 155 -12.65 -0.87 6.66
CA PRO A 155 -14.00 -0.81 7.22
C PRO A 155 -14.26 -1.94 8.21
N GLU A 156 -14.94 -1.62 9.31
CA GLU A 156 -15.22 -2.51 10.45
C GLU A 156 -15.84 -3.87 10.03
N ARG A 157 -16.72 -3.89 9.04
CA ARG A 157 -17.33 -5.13 8.49
C ARG A 157 -16.33 -6.17 7.95
N HIS A 158 -15.07 -5.80 7.75
CA HIS A 158 -14.01 -6.70 7.31
C HIS A 158 -13.12 -7.16 8.47
N HIS A 159 -13.29 -6.60 9.66
CA HIS A 159 -12.34 -6.77 10.75
C HIS A 159 -12.32 -8.18 11.32
N ASP A 160 -13.49 -8.78 11.57
CA ASP A 160 -13.59 -10.16 12.06
C ASP A 160 -12.91 -11.12 11.08
N TRP A 161 -13.20 -10.98 9.79
CA TRP A 161 -12.57 -11.80 8.76
C TRP A 161 -11.05 -11.61 8.68
N VAL A 162 -10.55 -10.38 8.82
CA VAL A 162 -9.11 -10.11 8.87
C VAL A 162 -8.48 -10.72 10.11
N ARG A 163 -9.15 -10.63 11.27
CA ARG A 163 -8.71 -11.21 12.53
C ARG A 163 -8.62 -12.73 12.43
N ASP A 164 -9.68 -13.41 12.00
CA ASP A 164 -9.72 -14.87 11.82
C ASP A 164 -8.56 -15.35 10.93
N ARG A 165 -8.33 -14.66 9.80
CA ARG A 165 -7.26 -15.04 8.87
C ARG A 165 -5.86 -14.75 9.40
N SER A 166 -5.69 -13.65 10.14
CA SER A 166 -4.44 -13.35 10.84
C SER A 166 -4.15 -14.38 11.94
N GLU A 167 -5.17 -14.81 12.70
CA GLU A 167 -5.04 -15.82 13.75
C GLU A 167 -4.64 -17.18 13.18
N ALA A 168 -5.27 -17.61 12.09
CA ALA A 168 -4.86 -18.82 11.37
C ALA A 168 -3.40 -18.73 10.88
N THR A 169 -3.02 -17.60 10.27
CA THR A 169 -1.64 -17.35 9.82
C THR A 169 -0.64 -17.42 10.99
N VAL A 170 -0.97 -16.81 12.13
CA VAL A 170 -0.13 -16.84 13.33
C VAL A 170 0.00 -18.26 13.89
N ALA A 171 -1.08 -19.04 13.89
CA ALA A 171 -1.05 -20.43 14.32
C ALA A 171 -0.13 -21.29 13.44
N ASP A 172 -0.23 -21.15 12.11
CA ASP A 172 0.64 -21.85 11.15
C ASP A 172 2.11 -21.47 11.34
N LEU A 173 2.40 -20.18 11.54
CA LEU A 173 3.76 -19.70 11.78
C LEU A 173 4.33 -20.18 13.12
N ARG A 174 3.51 -20.25 14.18
CA ARG A 174 3.94 -20.80 15.48
C ARG A 174 4.25 -22.29 15.42
N ALA A 175 3.55 -23.04 14.56
CA ALA A 175 3.80 -24.45 14.34
C ALA A 175 5.01 -24.73 13.42
N SER A 176 5.54 -23.69 12.76
CA SER A 176 6.68 -23.80 11.86
C SER A 176 8.03 -23.85 12.59
N ALA A 177 9.08 -24.26 11.87
CA ALA A 177 10.47 -24.18 12.32
C ALA A 177 11.20 -22.92 11.83
N TYR A 178 10.48 -21.90 11.36
CA TYR A 178 11.09 -20.66 10.88
C TYR A 178 11.67 -19.84 12.03
N ASP A 179 12.78 -19.17 11.77
CA ASP A 179 13.31 -18.20 12.73
C ASP A 179 12.46 -16.93 12.69
N VAL A 180 11.79 -16.62 13.80
CA VAL A 180 10.90 -15.47 13.89
C VAL A 180 11.57 -14.36 14.70
N VAL A 181 11.73 -13.21 14.06
CA VAL A 181 12.30 -12.00 14.67
C VAL A 181 11.20 -10.97 14.88
N GLY A 182 10.87 -10.73 16.17
CA GLY A 182 9.73 -9.92 16.60
C GLY A 182 8.62 -10.78 17.22
N ASP A 183 7.47 -10.16 17.51
CA ASP A 183 6.32 -10.86 18.08
C ASP A 183 5.29 -11.19 16.99
N LEU A 184 4.89 -12.46 16.86
CA LEU A 184 3.82 -12.86 15.94
C LEU A 184 2.46 -12.22 16.29
N HIS A 185 2.26 -11.79 17.54
CA HIS A 185 1.08 -11.03 17.93
C HIS A 185 0.94 -9.72 17.13
N ASP A 186 2.05 -9.13 16.67
CA ASP A 186 2.05 -7.92 15.83
C ASP A 186 1.47 -8.17 14.41
N LEU A 187 1.21 -9.42 14.04
CA LEU A 187 0.49 -9.79 12.80
C LEU A 187 -1.04 -9.79 12.97
N LEU A 188 -1.54 -9.70 14.20
CA LEU A 188 -2.96 -9.53 14.44
C LEU A 188 -3.36 -8.08 14.13
N PRO A 189 -4.53 -7.85 13.52
CA PRO A 189 -5.01 -6.49 13.30
C PRO A 189 -5.26 -5.80 14.64
N ALA A 190 -4.80 -4.55 14.75
CA ALA A 190 -5.25 -3.63 15.81
C ALA A 190 -6.76 -3.40 15.70
N ASP A 191 -7.40 -2.87 16.75
CA ASP A 191 -8.85 -2.68 16.75
C ASP A 191 -9.36 -1.75 15.64
N PRO A 192 -10.62 -1.95 15.18
CA PRO A 192 -11.21 -1.11 14.15
C PRO A 192 -11.12 0.37 14.53
N ARG A 193 -10.64 1.19 13.60
CA ARG A 193 -10.64 2.64 13.75
C ARG A 193 -11.82 3.24 13.00
N THR A 194 -12.48 4.20 13.63
CA THR A 194 -13.45 5.07 12.95
C THR A 194 -12.72 5.93 11.93
N GLY A 195 -13.27 6.03 10.72
CA GLY A 195 -12.71 6.86 9.66
C GLY A 195 -13.32 6.55 8.31
N ARG A 196 -12.90 7.32 7.30
CA ARG A 196 -13.40 7.20 5.94
C ARG A 196 -12.54 6.25 5.10
N THR A 197 -13.08 5.88 3.96
CA THR A 197 -12.39 5.18 2.88
C THR A 197 -12.25 6.06 1.65
N PRO A 198 -11.36 5.74 0.69
CA PRO A 198 -11.25 6.49 -0.56
C PRO A 198 -12.56 6.53 -1.36
N ASP A 199 -13.44 5.54 -1.14
CA ASP A 199 -14.78 5.51 -1.74
C ASP A 199 -15.70 6.63 -1.22
N ASP A 200 -15.39 7.24 -0.07
CA ASP A 200 -16.17 8.28 0.58
C ASP A 200 -15.67 9.70 0.24
N ALA A 201 -14.65 9.83 -0.62
CA ALA A 201 -14.19 11.14 -1.09
C ALA A 201 -15.28 11.82 -1.93
N THR A 202 -15.61 13.05 -1.57
CA THR A 202 -16.59 13.86 -2.29
C THR A 202 -16.01 14.45 -3.56
N ASP A 203 -16.87 14.77 -4.53
CA ASP A 203 -16.42 15.40 -5.78
C ASP A 203 -15.81 16.79 -5.54
N ASP A 204 -16.23 17.51 -4.50
CA ASP A 204 -15.68 18.81 -4.13
C ASP A 204 -14.25 18.69 -3.57
N GLU A 205 -13.99 17.73 -2.67
CA GLU A 205 -12.64 17.44 -2.17
C GLU A 205 -11.70 17.04 -3.31
N LEU A 206 -12.20 16.21 -4.22
CA LEU A 206 -11.43 15.75 -5.37
C LEU A 206 -11.17 16.87 -6.36
N LEU A 207 -12.14 17.76 -6.60
CA LEU A 207 -11.96 18.93 -7.46
C LEU A 207 -10.94 19.89 -6.85
N ALA A 208 -11.02 20.17 -5.55
CA ALA A 208 -10.06 21.01 -4.85
C ALA A 208 -8.62 20.46 -4.99
N ALA A 209 -8.44 19.17 -4.75
CA ALA A 209 -7.15 18.50 -4.94
C ALA A 209 -6.69 18.53 -6.41
N ALA A 210 -7.59 18.27 -7.35
CA ALA A 210 -7.27 18.29 -8.78
C ALA A 210 -6.83 19.68 -9.26
N ARG A 211 -7.42 20.76 -8.76
CA ARG A 211 -6.99 22.14 -9.08
C ARG A 211 -5.58 22.44 -8.58
N VAL A 212 -5.20 21.92 -7.40
CA VAL A 212 -3.81 22.02 -6.92
C VAL A 212 -2.87 21.28 -7.87
N VAL A 213 -3.26 20.09 -8.34
CA VAL A 213 -2.47 19.32 -9.33
C VAL A 213 -2.37 20.06 -10.67
N LEU A 214 -3.47 20.62 -11.19
CA LEU A 214 -3.47 21.41 -12.43
C LEU A 214 -2.50 22.60 -12.33
N SER A 215 -2.56 23.33 -11.21
CA SER A 215 -1.68 24.45 -10.93
C SER A 215 -0.19 24.05 -10.91
N ARG A 216 0.15 22.90 -10.29
CA ARG A 216 1.52 22.36 -10.26
C ARG A 216 2.03 21.87 -11.62
N LEU A 217 1.13 21.58 -12.55
CA LEU A 217 1.44 21.14 -13.92
C LEU A 217 1.34 22.30 -14.93
N ASP A 218 1.14 23.53 -14.47
CA ASP A 218 0.91 24.71 -15.32
C ASP A 218 -0.24 24.53 -16.35
N LEU A 219 -1.27 23.76 -15.97
CA LEU A 219 -2.46 23.53 -16.78
C LEU A 219 -3.58 24.52 -16.45
N ALA A 220 -4.46 24.77 -17.42
CA ALA A 220 -5.62 25.65 -17.24
C ALA A 220 -6.58 25.12 -16.16
N ASP A 221 -7.04 26.02 -15.29
CA ASP A 221 -8.03 25.72 -14.26
C ASP A 221 -9.41 25.39 -14.86
N THR A 222 -10.24 24.66 -14.11
CA THR A 222 -11.56 24.22 -14.57
C THR A 222 -12.57 24.11 -13.41
N PRO A 223 -13.84 24.48 -13.64
CA PRO A 223 -14.87 24.39 -12.62
C PRO A 223 -15.36 22.98 -12.33
N THR A 224 -14.97 21.98 -13.12
CA THR A 224 -15.52 20.62 -13.03
C THR A 224 -14.46 19.57 -12.74
N LEU A 225 -14.80 18.60 -11.90
CA LEU A 225 -13.91 17.46 -11.62
C LEU A 225 -13.63 16.65 -12.89
N ASP A 226 -14.65 16.45 -13.73
CA ASP A 226 -14.51 15.68 -14.98
C ASP A 226 -13.46 16.30 -15.91
N GLY A 227 -13.50 17.62 -16.07
CA GLY A 227 -12.53 18.37 -16.87
C GLY A 227 -11.12 18.34 -16.26
N ALA A 228 -11.00 18.47 -14.94
CA ALA A 228 -9.70 18.44 -14.26
C ALA A 228 -9.02 17.08 -14.43
N VAL A 229 -9.77 16.00 -14.19
CA VAL A 229 -9.28 14.63 -14.33
C VAL A 229 -8.90 14.32 -15.79
N ALA A 230 -9.66 14.83 -16.76
CA ALA A 230 -9.33 14.68 -18.18
C ALA A 230 -8.00 15.35 -18.54
N ALA A 231 -7.85 16.64 -18.18
CA ALA A 231 -6.64 17.42 -18.48
C ALA A 231 -5.38 16.78 -17.86
N ILE A 232 -5.46 16.35 -16.60
CA ILE A 232 -4.34 15.66 -15.92
C ILE A 232 -4.00 14.33 -16.61
N ALA A 233 -5.02 13.57 -17.02
CA ALA A 233 -4.79 12.30 -17.70
C ALA A 233 -4.14 12.48 -19.09
N ASP A 234 -4.53 13.52 -19.83
CA ASP A 234 -3.94 13.84 -21.13
C ASP A 234 -2.48 14.31 -21.01
N GLU A 235 -2.19 15.10 -19.97
CA GLU A 235 -0.82 15.53 -19.64
C GLU A 235 0.09 14.33 -19.36
N LEU A 236 -0.36 13.38 -18.54
CA LEU A 236 0.36 12.13 -18.27
C LEU A 236 0.62 11.28 -19.52
N LEU A 237 -0.21 11.43 -20.56
CA LEU A 237 -0.05 10.70 -21.81
C LEU A 237 0.90 11.38 -22.80
N THR A 238 1.22 12.66 -22.57
CA THR A 238 2.06 13.52 -23.42
C THR A 238 3.53 13.45 -22.99
N HIS A 239 3.82 13.46 -21.69
CA HIS A 239 5.18 13.40 -21.16
C HIS A 239 5.61 11.95 -20.85
N ARG A 240 6.34 11.33 -21.78
CA ARG A 240 6.94 9.99 -21.64
C ARG A 240 8.44 10.03 -21.43
#